data_AF-A0A1C5GXC3-F1
#
_entry.id   AF-A0A1C5GXC3-F1
#
_cell.length_a   1.000
_cell.length_b   1.000
_cell.length_c   1.000
_cell.angle_alpha   90.00
_cell.angle_beta   90.00
_cell.angle_gamma   90.00
#
_symmetry.space_group_name_H-M   'P 1'
#
loop_
_entity.id
_entity.type
_entity.pdbx_description
1 polymer ?
#
loop_
_entity_poly.entity_id
_entity_poly.type
_entity_poly.pdbx_seq_one_letter_code
_entity_poly.pdbx_strand_id
1 'polypeptide(L)'
;MDTGILDEAYRRLHRTGPEFEGWLSNHGPMAVEALVRNGEAGRVHRWLDAYLRRLDELPRGLRPIDDWRAALGDPKRAGDWLAHFDRELRDRPWREVLGTWWPRLLPGIAAGATHGVIRVGHAVRALRDGGDQPQRLTELGQALGYWAARWQPVPGADGLDLGRANRPTGGHPVDEEADRPTGRHSAGEGAAERPERTDLIDALGSLPRLPDRTGGILDRLGRLPDVPGWSAALAAPHPARTPADAERGLVALTHRAALDYLRFGHENPVMLVHAVTAPTAVLRTLPALDPALWVPSLAAAWSATAAVTAVYAPPRPVAEPAVGPAEPAEVFARAARHGDEHVVKLADAVLDAHAATGDARVLAAAGYAGQLI
;
A
#
# COMPACT_ATOMS: atom_id res chain seq x y z
N MET A 1 25.34 2.08 -16.74
CA MET A 1 25.07 0.85 -17.51
C MET A 1 24.04 -0.06 -16.82
N ASP A 2 23.54 0.29 -15.62
CA ASP A 2 22.62 -0.55 -14.83
C ASP A 2 21.13 -0.50 -15.24
N THR A 3 20.70 0.52 -15.99
CA THR A 3 19.30 0.66 -16.42
C THR A 3 18.81 -0.50 -17.29
N GLY A 4 19.70 -1.07 -18.11
CA GLY A 4 19.38 -2.22 -18.97
C GLY A 4 19.08 -3.50 -18.18
N ILE A 5 19.65 -3.67 -16.98
CA ILE A 5 19.40 -4.85 -16.13
C ILE A 5 17.97 -4.85 -15.61
N LEU A 6 17.48 -3.69 -15.15
CA LEU A 6 16.10 -3.55 -14.69
C LEU A 6 15.10 -3.82 -15.82
N ASP A 7 15.34 -3.21 -16.99
CA ASP A 7 14.44 -3.35 -18.12
C ASP A 7 14.43 -4.80 -18.68
N GLU A 8 15.57 -5.52 -18.66
CA GLU A 8 15.61 -6.97 -18.94
C GLU A 8 14.84 -7.78 -17.89
N ALA A 9 15.03 -7.49 -16.60
CA ALA A 9 14.32 -8.17 -15.52
C ALA A 9 12.80 -8.02 -15.66
N TYR A 10 12.33 -6.82 -15.96
CA TYR A 10 10.92 -6.56 -16.28
C TYR A 10 10.42 -7.36 -17.48
N ARG A 11 11.16 -7.41 -18.60
CA ARG A 11 10.78 -8.24 -19.76
C ARG A 11 10.56 -9.71 -19.40
N ARG A 12 11.36 -10.24 -18.47
CA ARG A 12 11.22 -11.62 -17.99
C ARG A 12 10.02 -11.77 -17.07
N LEU A 13 9.81 -10.84 -16.14
CA LEU A 13 8.71 -10.86 -15.17
C LEU A 13 7.34 -10.65 -15.82
N HIS A 14 7.24 -9.82 -16.88
CA HIS A 14 5.97 -9.55 -17.57
C HIS A 14 5.39 -10.75 -18.32
N ARG A 15 6.14 -11.86 -18.40
CA ARG A 15 5.65 -13.14 -18.93
C ARG A 15 4.92 -13.99 -17.87
N THR A 16 4.88 -13.53 -16.63
CA THR A 16 4.30 -14.24 -15.47
C THR A 16 3.13 -13.48 -14.89
N GLY A 17 2.29 -14.17 -14.12
CA GLY A 17 1.15 -13.57 -13.44
C GLY A 17 1.55 -12.55 -12.36
N PRO A 18 0.62 -11.66 -11.98
CA PRO A 18 0.80 -10.79 -10.82
C PRO A 18 0.73 -11.57 -9.50
N GLU A 19 0.36 -12.85 -9.55
CA GLU A 19 0.25 -13.77 -8.42
C GLU A 19 0.67 -15.19 -8.83
N PHE A 20 0.93 -16.03 -7.83
CA PHE A 20 1.27 -17.44 -7.97
C PHE A 20 0.72 -18.25 -6.79
N GLU A 21 0.65 -19.59 -6.92
CA GLU A 21 0.13 -20.49 -5.88
C GLU A 21 -1.25 -20.05 -5.34
N GLY A 22 -2.12 -19.62 -6.25
CA GLY A 22 -3.51 -19.22 -5.99
C GLY A 22 -3.70 -17.78 -5.49
N TRP A 23 -2.84 -17.29 -4.58
CA TRP A 23 -3.03 -15.97 -3.93
C TRP A 23 -1.73 -15.25 -3.50
N LEU A 24 -0.55 -15.83 -3.72
CA LEU A 24 0.71 -15.19 -3.34
C LEU A 24 1.06 -14.11 -4.37
N SER A 25 1.33 -12.90 -3.92
CA SER A 25 1.65 -11.78 -4.82
C SER A 25 3.04 -11.95 -5.44
N ASN A 26 3.18 -11.65 -6.72
CA ASN A 26 4.47 -11.59 -7.40
C ASN A 26 5.26 -10.36 -6.92
N HIS A 27 6.32 -10.61 -6.14
CA HIS A 27 7.21 -9.62 -5.56
C HIS A 27 8.36 -9.20 -6.48
N GLY A 28 8.60 -9.99 -7.54
CA GLY A 28 9.74 -9.86 -8.45
C GLY A 28 10.02 -8.43 -8.87
N PRO A 29 9.03 -7.70 -9.43
CA PRO A 29 9.25 -6.34 -9.94
C PRO A 29 9.73 -5.35 -8.88
N MET A 30 9.17 -5.41 -7.67
CA MET A 30 9.55 -4.54 -6.56
C MET A 30 10.95 -4.87 -6.04
N ALA A 31 11.28 -6.17 -5.94
CA ALA A 31 12.58 -6.62 -5.46
C ALA A 31 13.71 -6.26 -6.44
N VAL A 32 13.52 -6.49 -7.75
CA VAL A 32 14.56 -6.16 -8.75
C VAL A 32 14.77 -4.66 -8.89
N GLU A 33 13.70 -3.85 -8.78
CA GLU A 33 13.83 -2.39 -8.77
C GLU A 33 14.62 -1.91 -7.55
N ALA A 34 14.31 -2.42 -6.36
CA ALA A 34 15.04 -2.09 -5.14
C ALA A 34 16.51 -2.51 -5.22
N LEU A 35 16.81 -3.71 -5.73
CA LEU A 35 18.18 -4.20 -5.92
C LEU A 35 18.98 -3.30 -6.88
N VAL A 36 18.43 -2.97 -8.05
CA VAL A 36 19.13 -2.13 -9.04
C VAL A 36 19.37 -0.73 -8.49
N ARG A 37 18.35 -0.12 -7.86
CA ARG A 37 18.45 1.22 -7.28
C ARG A 37 19.59 1.34 -6.27
N ASN A 38 19.76 0.31 -5.44
CA ASN A 38 20.73 0.33 -4.34
C ASN A 38 22.07 -0.33 -4.74
N GLY A 39 22.40 -0.36 -6.04
CA GLY A 39 23.72 -0.78 -6.54
C GLY A 39 23.96 -2.29 -6.58
N GLU A 40 22.92 -3.11 -6.40
CA GLU A 40 23.01 -4.58 -6.37
C GLU A 40 22.55 -5.22 -7.68
N ALA A 41 22.66 -4.49 -8.81
CA ALA A 41 22.25 -4.94 -10.13
C ALA A 41 22.93 -6.26 -10.56
N GLY A 42 24.18 -6.48 -10.15
CA GLY A 42 24.93 -7.71 -10.43
C GLY A 42 24.30 -8.99 -9.84
N ARG A 43 23.37 -8.88 -8.88
CA ARG A 43 22.67 -10.03 -8.28
C ARG A 43 21.36 -10.37 -8.99
N VAL A 44 20.80 -9.43 -9.75
CA VAL A 44 19.43 -9.49 -10.26
C VAL A 44 19.18 -10.75 -11.09
N HIS A 45 20.05 -11.06 -12.06
CA HIS A 45 19.81 -12.21 -12.94
C HIS A 45 19.81 -13.54 -12.17
N ARG A 46 20.78 -13.77 -11.28
CA ARG A 46 20.83 -14.98 -10.45
C ARG A 46 19.62 -15.10 -9.54
N TRP A 47 19.24 -13.99 -8.89
CA TRP A 47 18.05 -13.95 -8.04
C TRP A 47 16.78 -14.28 -8.85
N LEU A 48 16.65 -13.65 -10.01
CA LEU A 48 15.50 -13.79 -10.89
C LEU A 48 15.39 -15.20 -11.49
N ASP A 49 16.50 -15.85 -11.85
CA ASP A 49 16.52 -17.24 -12.32
C ASP A 49 15.92 -18.20 -11.30
N ALA A 50 16.14 -17.94 -10.00
CA ALA A 50 15.54 -18.70 -8.92
C ALA A 50 14.07 -18.34 -8.71
N TYR A 51 13.77 -17.05 -8.69
CA TYR A 51 12.44 -16.53 -8.39
C TYR A 51 11.38 -16.92 -9.42
N LEU A 52 11.70 -16.83 -10.72
CA LEU A 52 10.76 -17.13 -11.81
C LEU A 52 10.23 -18.57 -11.79
N ARG A 53 10.95 -19.52 -11.16
CA ARG A 53 10.48 -20.92 -11.06
C ARG A 53 9.28 -21.10 -10.13
N ARG A 54 8.98 -20.09 -9.31
CA ARG A 54 7.82 -20.08 -8.38
C ARG A 54 6.56 -19.51 -9.05
N LEU A 55 6.70 -18.80 -10.15
CA LEU A 55 5.65 -17.94 -10.66
C LEU A 55 4.72 -18.67 -11.63
N ASP A 56 3.44 -18.40 -11.48
CA ASP A 56 2.40 -18.89 -12.39
C ASP A 56 2.40 -18.10 -13.71
N GLU A 57 1.75 -18.69 -14.71
CA GLU A 57 1.57 -18.07 -16.02
C GLU A 57 0.75 -16.77 -15.95
N LEU A 58 0.98 -15.88 -16.91
CA LEU A 58 0.21 -14.65 -17.06
C LEU A 58 -1.29 -14.99 -17.30
N PRO A 59 -2.23 -14.43 -16.51
CA PRO A 59 -3.65 -14.71 -16.71
C PRO A 59 -4.14 -14.16 -18.05
N ARG A 60 -4.92 -14.98 -18.78
CA ARG A 60 -5.54 -14.56 -20.03
C ARG A 60 -6.74 -13.65 -19.77
N GLY A 61 -6.90 -12.64 -20.62
CA GLY A 61 -8.14 -11.85 -20.64
C GLY A 61 -9.33 -12.69 -21.11
N LEU A 62 -10.48 -12.43 -20.53
CA LEU A 62 -11.78 -12.98 -20.89
C LEU A 62 -12.51 -12.06 -21.88
N ARG A 63 -12.53 -10.74 -21.58
CA ARG A 63 -13.21 -9.72 -22.38
C ARG A 63 -12.79 -8.29 -21.98
N PRO A 64 -12.88 -7.29 -22.87
CA PRO A 64 -12.55 -5.90 -22.55
C PRO A 64 -13.25 -5.36 -21.28
N ILE A 65 -12.59 -4.38 -20.65
CA ILE A 65 -13.16 -3.61 -19.53
C ILE A 65 -13.85 -2.38 -20.13
N ASP A 66 -15.17 -2.47 -20.33
CA ASP A 66 -16.00 -1.36 -20.82
C ASP A 66 -16.63 -0.57 -19.66
N ASP A 67 -17.17 -1.27 -18.66
CA ASP A 67 -17.56 -0.69 -17.37
C ASP A 67 -16.55 -1.09 -16.30
N TRP A 68 -15.67 -0.16 -15.97
CA TRP A 68 -14.63 -0.38 -14.98
C TRP A 68 -15.16 -0.56 -13.57
N ARG A 69 -16.30 0.05 -13.21
CA ARG A 69 -16.85 -0.03 -11.85
C ARG A 69 -17.35 -1.43 -11.57
N ALA A 70 -18.05 -2.04 -12.53
CA ALA A 70 -18.54 -3.40 -12.43
C ALA A 70 -17.42 -4.46 -12.42
N ALA A 71 -16.24 -4.15 -12.96
CA ALA A 71 -15.10 -5.07 -13.01
C ALA A 71 -14.11 -4.93 -11.85
N LEU A 72 -14.24 -3.86 -11.05
CA LEU A 72 -13.28 -3.53 -10.01
C LEU A 72 -13.37 -4.55 -8.86
N GLY A 73 -12.22 -5.07 -8.44
CA GLY A 73 -12.14 -6.04 -7.36
C GLY A 73 -12.59 -7.46 -7.73
N ASP A 74 -12.86 -7.77 -9.01
CA ASP A 74 -13.10 -9.14 -9.47
C ASP A 74 -11.79 -9.82 -9.92
N PRO A 75 -11.26 -10.79 -9.16
CA PRO A 75 -10.04 -11.51 -9.49
C PRO A 75 -10.06 -12.21 -10.85
N LYS A 76 -11.25 -12.66 -11.28
CA LYS A 76 -11.41 -13.38 -12.56
C LYS A 76 -11.14 -12.47 -13.74
N ARG A 77 -11.18 -11.16 -13.54
CA ARG A 77 -10.89 -10.12 -14.53
C ARG A 77 -9.41 -9.70 -14.53
N ALA A 78 -8.51 -10.38 -13.82
CA ALA A 78 -7.11 -9.99 -13.74
C ALA A 78 -6.46 -9.79 -15.13
N GLY A 79 -6.58 -10.77 -16.04
CA GLY A 79 -6.06 -10.63 -17.40
C GLY A 79 -6.67 -9.47 -18.20
N ASP A 80 -7.94 -9.15 -17.94
CA ASP A 80 -8.64 -8.03 -18.59
C ASP A 80 -8.13 -6.67 -18.09
N TRP A 81 -7.88 -6.57 -16.78
CA TRP A 81 -7.28 -5.38 -16.19
C TRP A 81 -5.84 -5.15 -16.66
N LEU A 82 -5.03 -6.20 -16.77
CA LEU A 82 -3.67 -6.11 -17.33
C LEU A 82 -3.70 -5.61 -18.78
N ALA A 83 -4.57 -6.17 -19.62
CA ALA A 83 -4.74 -5.74 -21.00
C ALA A 83 -5.31 -4.31 -21.12
N HIS A 84 -6.18 -3.89 -20.18
CA HIS A 84 -6.73 -2.55 -20.13
C HIS A 84 -5.63 -1.51 -19.90
N PHE A 85 -4.80 -1.69 -18.85
CA PHE A 85 -3.76 -0.72 -18.53
C PHE A 85 -2.58 -0.74 -19.49
N ASP A 86 -2.26 -1.88 -20.10
CA ASP A 86 -1.30 -1.94 -21.20
C ASP A 86 -1.73 -1.03 -22.37
N ARG A 87 -3.03 -1.02 -22.71
CA ARG A 87 -3.57 -0.14 -23.74
C ARG A 87 -3.58 1.33 -23.31
N GLU A 88 -4.09 1.64 -22.11
CA GLU A 88 -4.09 3.02 -21.59
C GLU A 88 -2.69 3.66 -21.61
N LEU A 89 -1.65 2.91 -21.21
CA LEU A 89 -0.28 3.43 -21.13
C LEU A 89 0.46 3.46 -22.48
N ARG A 90 -0.04 2.77 -23.50
CA ARG A 90 0.41 2.94 -24.88
C ARG A 90 -0.18 4.19 -25.53
N ASP A 91 -1.41 4.54 -25.15
CA ASP A 91 -2.17 5.58 -25.82
C ASP A 91 -2.06 6.95 -25.12
N ARG A 92 -1.70 6.98 -23.83
CA ARG A 92 -1.71 8.20 -23.00
C ARG A 92 -0.45 8.34 -22.14
N PRO A 93 -0.03 9.58 -21.80
CA PRO A 93 1.06 9.81 -20.87
C PRO A 93 0.80 9.14 -19.51
N TRP A 94 1.79 8.46 -18.95
CA TRP A 94 1.60 7.66 -17.74
C TRP A 94 1.15 8.48 -16.52
N ARG A 95 1.55 9.75 -16.41
CA ARG A 95 1.12 10.65 -15.33
C ARG A 95 -0.37 10.95 -15.41
N GLU A 96 -0.93 11.06 -16.61
CA GLU A 96 -2.37 11.26 -16.80
C GLU A 96 -3.16 10.00 -16.45
N VAL A 97 -2.68 8.83 -16.87
CA VAL A 97 -3.28 7.54 -16.52
C VAL A 97 -3.25 7.36 -15.00
N LEU A 98 -2.10 7.58 -14.37
CA LEU A 98 -1.94 7.49 -12.92
C LEU A 98 -2.84 8.51 -12.19
N GLY A 99 -2.86 9.78 -12.60
CA GLY A 99 -3.74 10.79 -11.99
C GLY A 99 -5.23 10.47 -12.13
N THR A 100 -5.62 9.81 -13.23
CA THR A 100 -6.99 9.34 -13.46
C THR A 100 -7.36 8.17 -12.53
N TRP A 101 -6.45 7.21 -12.36
CA TRP A 101 -6.74 5.94 -11.70
C TRP A 101 -6.40 5.92 -10.21
N TRP A 102 -5.43 6.72 -9.77
CA TRP A 102 -5.04 6.82 -8.37
C TRP A 102 -6.24 7.05 -7.44
N PRO A 103 -7.05 8.13 -7.59
CA PRO A 103 -8.20 8.34 -6.71
C PRO A 103 -9.31 7.26 -6.85
N ARG A 104 -9.34 6.50 -7.95
CA ARG A 104 -10.32 5.40 -8.15
C ARG A 104 -9.89 4.13 -7.40
N LEU A 105 -8.58 3.87 -7.36
CA LEU A 105 -8.00 2.67 -6.73
C LEU A 105 -7.69 2.88 -5.25
N LEU A 106 -7.41 4.13 -4.85
CA LEU A 106 -7.02 4.51 -3.49
C LEU A 106 -7.99 4.02 -2.39
N PRO A 107 -9.32 4.06 -2.55
CA PRO A 107 -10.23 3.50 -1.54
C PRO A 107 -10.03 2.00 -1.31
N GLY A 108 -9.50 1.29 -2.31
CA GLY A 108 -9.18 -0.14 -2.25
C GLY A 108 -7.71 -0.43 -1.97
N ILE A 109 -7.03 0.42 -1.18
CA ILE A 109 -5.59 0.32 -0.90
C ILE A 109 -5.18 -0.99 -0.22
N ALA A 110 -6.09 -1.72 0.43
CA ALA A 110 -5.80 -3.02 1.05
C ALA A 110 -5.64 -4.15 0.02
N ALA A 111 -5.87 -3.88 -1.27
CA ALA A 111 -5.80 -4.85 -2.37
C ALA A 111 -4.56 -5.75 -2.32
N GLY A 112 -4.81 -7.06 -2.29
CA GLY A 112 -3.76 -8.08 -2.24
C GLY A 112 -2.80 -7.84 -1.09
N ALA A 113 -3.28 -7.49 0.11
CA ALA A 113 -2.42 -7.05 1.22
C ALA A 113 -1.50 -5.88 0.86
N THR A 114 -2.08 -4.81 0.33
CA THR A 114 -1.40 -3.57 -0.11
C THR A 114 -0.39 -3.72 -1.26
N HIS A 115 -0.24 -4.90 -1.85
CA HIS A 115 0.72 -5.12 -2.94
C HIS A 115 0.43 -4.25 -4.17
N GLY A 116 -0.84 -3.94 -4.47
CA GLY A 116 -1.20 -3.07 -5.58
C GLY A 116 -0.51 -1.70 -5.49
N VAL A 117 -0.70 -0.99 -4.37
CA VAL A 117 -0.09 0.33 -4.14
C VAL A 117 1.44 0.25 -4.01
N ILE A 118 1.96 -0.81 -3.38
CA ILE A 118 3.41 -1.02 -3.26
C ILE A 118 4.04 -1.14 -4.64
N ARG A 119 3.48 -2.01 -5.49
CA ARG A 119 3.98 -2.24 -6.85
C ARG A 119 3.91 -0.96 -7.70
N VAL A 120 2.84 -0.18 -7.58
CA VAL A 120 2.75 1.14 -8.24
C VAL A 120 3.84 2.08 -7.75
N GLY A 121 4.11 2.17 -6.45
CA GLY A 121 5.15 3.05 -5.91
C GLY A 121 6.55 2.72 -6.43
N HIS A 122 6.89 1.44 -6.56
CA HIS A 122 8.14 1.01 -7.18
C HIS A 122 8.20 1.35 -8.69
N ALA A 123 7.12 1.09 -9.43
CA ALA A 123 7.04 1.41 -10.87
C ALA A 123 7.16 2.92 -11.13
N VAL A 124 6.49 3.75 -10.34
CA VAL A 124 6.54 5.21 -10.44
C VAL A 124 7.93 5.73 -10.10
N ARG A 125 8.60 5.19 -9.08
CA ARG A 125 9.99 5.56 -8.77
C ARG A 125 10.92 5.22 -9.94
N ALA A 126 10.80 4.02 -10.52
CA ALA A 126 11.60 3.63 -11.69
C ALA A 126 11.37 4.56 -12.91
N LEU A 127 10.12 4.98 -13.17
CA LEU A 127 9.79 5.92 -14.25
C LEU A 127 10.37 7.32 -13.99
N ARG A 128 10.26 7.82 -12.76
CA ARG A 128 10.79 9.14 -12.39
C ARG A 128 12.31 9.22 -12.48
N ASP A 129 13.01 8.17 -12.06
CA ASP A 129 14.46 8.21 -11.89
C ASP A 129 15.23 7.80 -13.16
N GLY A 130 14.63 7.00 -14.05
CA GLY A 130 15.31 6.58 -15.29
C GLY A 130 14.48 6.61 -16.56
N GLY A 131 13.38 7.38 -16.55
CA GLY A 131 12.62 7.76 -17.73
C GLY A 131 11.59 6.73 -18.19
N ASP A 132 10.86 7.12 -19.24
CA ASP A 132 9.65 6.47 -19.74
C ASP A 132 9.98 5.29 -20.69
N GLN A 133 10.87 4.40 -20.26
CA GLN A 133 11.21 3.20 -21.04
C GLN A 133 9.99 2.27 -21.17
N PRO A 134 9.81 1.59 -22.32
CA PRO A 134 8.63 0.75 -22.57
C PRO A 134 8.37 -0.27 -21.47
N GLN A 135 9.42 -0.92 -20.97
CA GLN A 135 9.33 -1.92 -19.91
C GLN A 135 8.84 -1.32 -18.58
N ARG A 136 9.20 -0.08 -18.28
CA ARG A 136 8.77 0.59 -17.04
C ARG A 136 7.32 1.04 -17.13
N LEU A 137 6.89 1.48 -18.33
CA LEU A 137 5.48 1.75 -18.62
C LEU A 137 4.64 0.48 -18.50
N THR A 138 5.10 -0.64 -19.11
CA THR A 138 4.44 -1.94 -18.94
C THR A 138 4.35 -2.33 -17.46
N GLU A 139 5.41 -2.15 -16.68
CA GLU A 139 5.38 -2.46 -15.25
C GLU A 139 4.35 -1.63 -14.47
N LEU A 140 4.24 -0.32 -14.75
CA LEU A 140 3.18 0.50 -14.17
C LEU A 140 1.78 -0.04 -14.56
N GLY A 141 1.60 -0.48 -15.80
CA GLY A 141 0.34 -1.08 -16.26
C GLY A 141 0.01 -2.39 -15.54
N GLN A 142 1.03 -3.24 -15.34
CA GLN A 142 0.89 -4.46 -14.56
C GLN A 142 0.52 -4.17 -13.10
N ALA A 143 1.13 -3.16 -12.49
CA ALA A 143 0.86 -2.73 -11.13
C ALA A 143 -0.58 -2.21 -10.95
N LEU A 144 -1.01 -1.31 -11.84
CA LEU A 144 -2.38 -0.76 -11.84
C LEU A 144 -3.42 -1.83 -12.10
N GLY A 145 -3.18 -2.72 -13.07
CA GLY A 145 -4.09 -3.82 -13.39
C GLY A 145 -4.23 -4.82 -12.24
N TYR A 146 -3.13 -5.13 -11.55
CA TYR A 146 -3.19 -5.96 -10.36
C TYR A 146 -3.98 -5.30 -9.22
N TRP A 147 -3.73 -4.02 -8.97
CA TRP A 147 -4.48 -3.27 -7.95
C TRP A 147 -5.98 -3.23 -8.28
N ALA A 148 -6.35 -2.97 -9.53
CA ALA A 148 -7.74 -2.95 -9.95
C ALA A 148 -8.44 -4.32 -9.80
N ALA A 149 -7.75 -5.42 -10.14
CA ALA A 149 -8.28 -6.76 -10.02
C ALA A 149 -8.48 -7.23 -8.57
N ARG A 150 -7.63 -6.77 -7.64
CA ARG A 150 -7.69 -7.11 -6.21
C ARG A 150 -8.29 -6.04 -5.32
N TRP A 151 -8.82 -4.96 -5.91
CA TRP A 151 -9.35 -3.80 -5.20
C TRP A 151 -10.20 -4.24 -4.00
N GLN A 152 -9.82 -3.77 -2.81
CA GLN A 152 -10.48 -4.13 -1.56
C GLN A 152 -10.37 -2.98 -0.56
N PRO A 153 -11.50 -2.50 -0.01
CA PRO A 153 -11.47 -1.43 0.96
C PRO A 153 -11.04 -1.91 2.35
N VAL A 154 -10.53 -0.97 3.15
CA VAL A 154 -10.35 -1.18 4.59
C VAL A 154 -11.72 -0.97 5.28
N PRO A 155 -12.24 -1.94 6.03
CA PRO A 155 -13.53 -1.78 6.69
C PRO A 155 -13.57 -0.59 7.65
N GLY A 156 -14.59 0.26 7.51
CA GLY A 156 -14.74 1.49 8.30
C GLY A 156 -14.00 2.70 7.75
N ALA A 157 -13.20 2.57 6.69
CA ALA A 157 -12.47 3.69 6.09
C ALA A 157 -13.33 4.61 5.22
N ASP A 158 -14.58 4.23 4.91
CA ASP A 158 -15.53 5.04 4.10
C ASP A 158 -15.88 6.40 4.74
N GLY A 159 -15.69 6.52 6.06
CA GLY A 159 -15.89 7.74 6.84
C GLY A 159 -14.66 8.62 6.97
N LEU A 160 -13.47 8.11 6.60
CA LEU A 160 -12.29 8.95 6.42
C LEU A 160 -12.50 9.73 5.12
N ASP A 161 -12.14 11.01 5.10
CA ASP A 161 -12.19 11.81 3.86
C ASP A 161 -11.06 11.37 2.91
N LEU A 162 -11.19 10.16 2.37
CA LEU A 162 -10.32 9.56 1.36
C LEU A 162 -10.53 10.18 -0.03
N GLY A 163 -11.26 11.28 -0.11
CA GLY A 163 -11.71 11.94 -1.33
C GLY A 163 -13.17 11.60 -1.63
N ARG A 164 -14.09 12.44 -1.18
CA ARG A 164 -15.46 12.55 -1.72
C ARG A 164 -15.46 13.05 -3.18
N ALA A 165 -14.79 12.35 -4.09
CA ALA A 165 -14.71 12.74 -5.51
C ALA A 165 -15.67 11.97 -6.43
N ASN A 166 -16.48 11.02 -5.93
CA ASN A 166 -17.46 10.32 -6.79
C ASN A 166 -18.52 9.52 -6.01
N ARG A 167 -19.49 10.19 -5.38
CA ARG A 167 -20.82 9.56 -5.25
C ARG A 167 -21.67 10.05 -6.43
N PRO A 168 -22.36 9.18 -7.18
CA PRO A 168 -23.38 9.64 -8.09
C PRO A 168 -24.48 10.28 -7.24
N THR A 169 -24.68 11.59 -7.40
CA THR A 169 -25.89 12.25 -6.92
C THR A 169 -27.05 11.71 -7.75
N GLY A 170 -27.71 10.67 -7.27
CA GLY A 170 -29.03 10.30 -7.74
C GLY A 170 -29.95 11.49 -7.48
N GLY A 171 -30.45 12.10 -8.56
CA GLY A 171 -31.44 13.16 -8.47
C GLY A 171 -32.71 12.61 -7.85
N HIS A 172 -33.17 13.25 -6.78
CA HIS A 172 -34.58 13.22 -6.42
C HIS A 172 -35.24 14.45 -7.06
N PRO A 173 -36.42 14.30 -7.69
CA PRO A 173 -37.15 15.45 -8.20
C PRO A 173 -37.60 16.32 -7.03
N VAL A 174 -37.60 17.62 -7.28
CA VAL A 174 -38.18 18.65 -6.44
C VAL A 174 -39.70 18.55 -6.61
N ASP A 175 -40.42 18.24 -5.54
CA ASP A 175 -41.86 18.54 -5.45
C ASP A 175 -42.07 19.55 -4.33
N GLU A 176 -42.59 20.71 -4.71
CA GLU A 176 -43.12 21.76 -3.85
C GLU A 176 -44.46 21.31 -3.25
N GLU A 177 -44.60 21.30 -1.92
CA GLU A 177 -45.90 21.64 -1.30
C GLU A 177 -45.81 22.05 0.19
N ALA A 178 -46.18 23.31 0.41
CA ALA A 178 -46.95 23.90 1.51
C ALA A 178 -46.68 23.58 3.01
N ASP A 179 -46.15 24.61 3.68
CA ASP A 179 -46.54 25.19 4.98
C ASP A 179 -47.59 24.47 5.86
N ARG A 180 -47.18 24.07 7.09
CA ARG A 180 -47.86 24.36 8.37
C ARG A 180 -47.01 23.97 9.59
N PRO A 181 -47.03 24.74 10.70
CA PRO A 181 -46.25 24.46 11.90
C PRO A 181 -47.08 23.71 12.95
N THR A 182 -46.41 22.86 13.75
CA THR A 182 -46.57 22.63 15.21
C THR A 182 -46.10 21.23 15.59
N GLY A 183 -45.36 21.09 16.69
CA GLY A 183 -45.12 19.78 17.31
C GLY A 183 -43.77 19.62 18.00
N ARG A 184 -43.67 20.19 19.20
CA ARG A 184 -42.57 20.00 20.14
C ARG A 184 -42.58 18.56 20.67
N HIS A 185 -41.66 17.68 20.28
CA HIS A 185 -41.37 16.46 21.04
C HIS A 185 -39.89 16.03 20.97
N SER A 186 -39.34 15.90 22.18
CA SER A 186 -38.35 14.92 22.63
C SER A 186 -36.93 14.98 22.07
N ALA A 187 -36.06 15.60 22.87
CA ALA A 187 -34.66 15.21 22.99
C ALA A 187 -34.53 13.71 23.28
N GLY A 188 -33.54 13.05 22.67
CA GLY A 188 -33.24 11.65 22.98
C GLY A 188 -32.54 10.88 21.87
N GLU A 189 -31.54 11.45 21.19
CA GLU A 189 -30.56 10.66 20.46
C GLU A 189 -29.18 11.03 20.99
N GLY A 190 -28.50 10.05 21.58
CA GLY A 190 -27.17 10.21 22.15
C GLY A 190 -26.23 10.76 21.08
N ALA A 191 -25.69 11.95 21.34
CA ALA A 191 -24.55 12.44 20.58
C ALA A 191 -23.45 11.40 20.72
N ALA A 192 -23.21 10.61 19.66
CA ALA A 192 -22.03 9.76 19.59
C ALA A 192 -20.84 10.67 19.91
N GLU A 193 -20.18 10.44 21.06
CA GLU A 193 -19.02 11.22 21.47
C GLU A 193 -18.04 11.21 20.31
N ARG A 194 -17.71 12.41 19.81
CA ARG A 194 -16.69 12.53 18.77
C ARG A 194 -15.40 11.95 19.35
N PRO A 195 -14.72 11.02 18.64
CA PRO A 195 -13.51 10.43 19.15
C PRO A 195 -12.48 11.51 19.47
N GLU A 196 -11.81 11.36 20.60
CA GLU A 196 -10.69 12.24 20.99
C GLU A 196 -9.64 12.19 19.88
N ARG A 197 -9.28 13.37 19.35
CA ARG A 197 -8.30 13.46 18.26
C ARG A 197 -6.89 13.42 18.83
N THR A 198 -6.02 12.60 18.23
CA THR A 198 -4.63 12.43 18.68
C THR A 198 -3.65 12.65 17.54
N ASP A 199 -2.36 12.81 17.87
CA ASP A 199 -1.34 12.71 16.84
C ASP A 199 -1.37 11.31 16.18
N LEU A 200 -0.92 11.23 14.94
CA LEU A 200 -0.90 10.01 14.14
C LEU A 200 -0.09 8.89 14.81
N ILE A 201 1.01 9.22 15.48
CA ILE A 201 1.87 8.24 16.16
C ILE A 201 1.16 7.63 17.36
N ASP A 202 0.48 8.47 18.16
CA ASP A 202 -0.29 8.03 19.33
C ASP A 202 -1.50 7.17 18.91
N ALA A 203 -2.14 7.55 17.79
CA ALA A 203 -3.22 6.77 17.20
C ALA A 203 -2.73 5.37 16.81
N LEU A 204 -1.56 5.25 16.15
CA LEU A 204 -1.00 3.96 15.75
C LEU A 204 -0.69 3.08 16.97
N GLY A 205 -0.13 3.68 18.03
CA GLY A 205 0.17 2.99 19.29
C GLY A 205 -1.06 2.49 20.03
N SER A 206 -2.22 3.11 19.80
CA SER A 206 -3.48 2.85 20.52
C SER A 206 -4.46 1.95 19.74
N LEU A 207 -4.06 1.46 18.56
CA LEU A 207 -4.93 0.61 17.74
C LEU A 207 -5.33 -0.68 18.47
N PRO A 208 -6.61 -1.07 18.46
CA PRO A 208 -7.01 -2.36 18.98
C PRO A 208 -6.39 -3.48 18.13
N ARG A 209 -6.21 -4.66 18.74
CA ARG A 209 -5.73 -5.86 18.04
C ARG A 209 -6.88 -6.83 17.84
N LEU A 210 -6.90 -7.51 16.69
CA LEU A 210 -7.84 -8.58 16.44
C LEU A 210 -7.55 -9.74 17.42
N PRO A 211 -8.51 -10.17 18.25
CA PRO A 211 -8.26 -11.21 19.25
C PRO A 211 -7.96 -12.58 18.62
N ASP A 212 -8.78 -12.98 17.65
CA ASP A 212 -8.59 -14.20 16.86
C ASP A 212 -7.97 -13.86 15.51
N ARG A 213 -6.70 -14.25 15.34
CA ARG A 213 -5.89 -13.98 14.15
C ARG A 213 -5.73 -15.23 13.28
N THR A 214 -6.68 -16.16 13.30
CA THR A 214 -6.73 -17.27 12.32
C THR A 214 -7.12 -16.79 10.93
N GLY A 215 -6.89 -17.61 9.90
CA GLY A 215 -7.27 -17.29 8.51
C GLY A 215 -6.36 -16.27 7.82
N GLY A 216 -6.70 -15.99 6.55
CA GLY A 216 -5.95 -15.09 5.68
C GLY A 216 -6.31 -13.62 5.92
N ILE A 217 -5.67 -12.72 5.15
CA ILE A 217 -5.91 -11.28 5.32
C ILE A 217 -7.38 -10.90 5.09
N LEU A 218 -8.04 -11.52 4.10
CA LEU A 218 -9.44 -11.25 3.78
C LEU A 218 -10.35 -11.53 4.98
N ASP A 219 -10.18 -12.70 5.60
CA ASP A 219 -10.96 -13.14 6.78
C ASP A 219 -10.70 -12.24 7.99
N ARG A 220 -9.46 -11.78 8.17
CA ARG A 220 -9.10 -10.91 9.29
C ARG A 220 -9.63 -9.49 9.10
N LEU A 221 -9.50 -8.92 7.90
CA LEU A 221 -10.07 -7.61 7.60
C LEU A 221 -11.59 -7.62 7.80
N GLY A 222 -12.29 -8.65 7.34
CA GLY A 222 -13.73 -8.79 7.49
C GLY A 222 -14.25 -8.78 8.94
N ARG A 223 -13.38 -9.06 9.93
CA ARG A 223 -13.71 -9.04 11.36
C ARG A 223 -13.37 -7.73 12.07
N LEU A 224 -12.64 -6.81 11.42
CA LEU A 224 -12.30 -5.52 12.02
C LEU A 224 -13.52 -4.69 12.47
N PRO A 225 -14.66 -4.67 11.75
CA PRO A 225 -15.85 -3.95 12.21
C PRO A 225 -16.36 -4.39 13.59
N ASP A 226 -16.12 -5.65 13.97
CA ASP A 226 -16.56 -6.22 15.24
C ASP A 226 -15.54 -6.02 16.38
N VAL A 227 -14.37 -5.46 16.09
CA VAL A 227 -13.33 -5.19 17.09
C VAL A 227 -13.72 -3.93 17.88
N PRO A 228 -13.88 -4.02 19.22
CA PRO A 228 -14.22 -2.86 20.04
C PRO A 228 -13.24 -1.71 19.87
N GLY A 229 -13.76 -0.51 19.60
CA GLY A 229 -12.97 0.70 19.41
C GLY A 229 -12.33 0.86 18.03
N TRP A 230 -12.48 -0.09 17.10
CA TRP A 230 -11.88 -0.01 15.76
C TRP A 230 -12.23 1.29 15.01
N SER A 231 -13.53 1.60 14.86
CA SER A 231 -13.97 2.80 14.13
C SER A 231 -13.48 4.09 14.77
N ALA A 232 -13.47 4.15 16.12
CA ALA A 232 -12.97 5.32 16.85
C ALA A 232 -11.45 5.49 16.65
N ALA A 233 -10.68 4.41 16.76
CA ALA A 233 -9.24 4.42 16.57
C ALA A 233 -8.85 4.78 15.12
N LEU A 234 -9.60 4.29 14.13
CA LEU A 234 -9.37 4.60 12.73
C LEU A 234 -9.61 6.10 12.43
N ALA A 235 -10.57 6.72 13.11
CA ALA A 235 -10.91 8.15 12.98
C ALA A 235 -10.10 9.09 13.91
N ALA A 236 -9.27 8.54 14.81
CA ALA A 236 -8.57 9.30 15.85
C ALA A 236 -7.53 10.31 15.34
N PRO A 237 -6.74 10.06 14.28
CA PRO A 237 -5.73 11.03 13.86
C PRO A 237 -6.30 12.40 13.50
N HIS A 238 -5.51 13.44 13.78
CA HIS A 238 -5.79 14.76 13.24
C HIS A 238 -5.76 14.74 11.70
N PRO A 239 -6.74 15.35 11.02
CA PRO A 239 -6.78 15.34 9.57
C PRO A 239 -5.71 16.30 9.04
N ALA A 240 -4.91 15.83 8.10
CA ALA A 240 -4.04 16.71 7.31
C ALA A 240 -4.89 17.71 6.52
N ARG A 241 -4.39 18.94 6.36
CA ARG A 241 -5.10 20.02 5.66
C ARG A 241 -4.39 20.47 4.40
N THR A 242 -3.09 20.21 4.32
CA THR A 242 -2.24 20.61 3.20
C THR A 242 -1.41 19.44 2.70
N PRO A 243 -0.89 19.52 1.46
CA PRO A 243 0.07 18.54 0.95
C PRO A 243 1.29 18.37 1.86
N ALA A 244 1.79 19.47 2.44
CA ALA A 244 2.92 19.43 3.37
C ALA A 244 2.58 18.70 4.69
N ASP A 245 1.35 18.84 5.20
CA ASP A 245 0.91 18.05 6.36
C ASP A 245 0.85 16.55 6.02
N ALA A 246 0.33 16.23 4.82
CA ALA A 246 0.27 14.86 4.33
C ALA A 246 1.66 14.24 4.16
N GLU A 247 2.62 14.99 3.63
CA GLU A 247 4.02 14.57 3.51
C GLU A 247 4.62 14.23 4.89
N ARG A 248 4.52 15.16 5.84
CA ARG A 248 5.02 14.94 7.21
C ARG A 248 4.34 13.75 7.88
N GLY A 249 3.03 13.59 7.67
CA GLY A 249 2.27 12.45 8.18
C GLY A 249 2.74 11.11 7.59
N LEU A 250 3.01 11.04 6.29
CA LEU A 250 3.52 9.81 5.64
C LEU A 250 4.93 9.45 6.10
N VAL A 251 5.80 10.45 6.27
CA VAL A 251 7.15 10.26 6.84
C VAL A 251 7.04 9.73 8.27
N ALA A 252 6.21 10.35 9.11
CA ALA A 252 5.98 9.92 10.49
C ALA A 252 5.38 8.51 10.57
N LEU A 253 4.40 8.19 9.71
CA LEU A 253 3.77 6.86 9.64
C LEU A 253 4.79 5.78 9.30
N THR A 254 5.60 6.02 8.26
CA THR A 254 6.61 5.07 7.79
C THR A 254 7.69 4.85 8.85
N HIS A 255 8.20 5.94 9.42
CA HIS A 255 9.21 5.90 10.49
C HIS A 255 8.70 5.13 11.70
N ARG A 256 7.50 5.47 12.19
CA ARG A 256 6.92 4.80 13.35
C ARG A 256 6.62 3.33 13.08
N ALA A 257 6.07 2.99 11.91
CA ALA A 257 5.80 1.60 11.53
C ALA A 257 7.10 0.76 11.49
N ALA A 258 8.22 1.34 11.04
CA ALA A 258 9.52 0.67 11.05
C ALA A 258 10.01 0.38 12.48
N LEU A 259 9.82 1.32 13.42
CA LEU A 259 10.15 1.08 14.83
C LEU A 259 9.22 0.05 15.48
N ASP A 260 7.93 0.10 15.17
CA ASP A 260 6.96 -0.89 15.67
C ASP A 260 7.25 -2.30 15.11
N TYR A 261 7.80 -2.42 13.90
CA TYR A 261 8.25 -3.70 13.36
C TYR A 261 9.26 -4.41 14.29
N LEU A 262 10.16 -3.66 14.93
CA LEU A 262 11.12 -4.22 15.90
C LEU A 262 10.43 -4.89 17.10
N ARG A 263 9.23 -4.42 17.46
CA ARG A 263 8.51 -4.86 18.66
C ARG A 263 7.41 -5.89 18.36
N PHE A 264 6.90 -5.89 17.13
CA PHE A 264 5.74 -6.71 16.74
C PHE A 264 6.05 -7.71 15.62
N GLY A 265 7.13 -7.52 14.88
CA GLY A 265 7.48 -8.31 13.68
C GLY A 265 7.61 -9.82 13.94
N HIS A 266 8.01 -10.23 15.15
CA HIS A 266 8.34 -11.63 15.48
C HIS A 266 7.22 -12.65 15.25
N GLU A 267 5.94 -12.28 15.29
CA GLU A 267 4.84 -13.24 15.12
C GLU A 267 4.38 -13.35 13.67
N ASN A 268 4.43 -12.26 12.91
CA ASN A 268 4.06 -12.27 11.49
C ASN A 268 5.00 -11.38 10.67
N PRO A 269 6.27 -11.78 10.53
CA PRO A 269 7.33 -10.91 10.02
C PRO A 269 7.08 -10.49 8.58
N VAL A 270 6.53 -11.38 7.76
CA VAL A 270 6.21 -11.12 6.35
C VAL A 270 5.13 -10.05 6.22
N MET A 271 3.96 -10.24 6.86
CA MET A 271 2.83 -9.32 6.67
C MET A 271 3.07 -7.96 7.31
N LEU A 272 3.82 -7.88 8.41
CA LEU A 272 4.12 -6.60 9.05
C LEU A 272 5.09 -5.72 8.25
N VAL A 273 5.83 -6.26 7.27
CA VAL A 273 6.58 -5.42 6.30
C VAL A 273 5.64 -4.49 5.52
N HIS A 274 4.39 -4.90 5.30
CA HIS A 274 3.40 -4.13 4.55
C HIS A 274 2.96 -2.86 5.28
N ALA A 275 2.99 -2.86 6.61
CA ALA A 275 2.70 -1.68 7.41
C ALA A 275 3.72 -0.56 7.19
N VAL A 276 4.95 -0.90 6.82
CA VAL A 276 6.04 0.03 6.49
C VAL A 276 6.04 0.38 5.00
N THR A 277 6.00 -0.63 4.14
CA THR A 277 6.22 -0.46 2.69
C THR A 277 5.05 0.21 1.96
N ALA A 278 3.80 0.03 2.42
CA ALA A 278 2.63 0.68 1.82
C ALA A 278 2.66 2.22 1.94
N PRO A 279 2.82 2.82 3.14
CA PRO A 279 2.94 4.29 3.26
C PRO A 279 4.18 4.83 2.55
N THR A 280 5.29 4.08 2.50
CA THR A 280 6.47 4.45 1.70
C THR A 280 6.13 4.53 0.22
N ALA A 281 5.41 3.55 -0.32
CA ALA A 281 5.02 3.52 -1.72
C ALA A 281 4.08 4.68 -2.11
N VAL A 282 3.17 5.04 -1.21
CA VAL A 282 2.34 6.24 -1.36
C VAL A 282 3.22 7.49 -1.43
N LEU A 283 4.14 7.67 -0.47
CA LEU A 283 5.05 8.82 -0.45
C LEU A 283 5.92 8.92 -1.72
N ARG A 284 6.41 7.80 -2.24
CA ARG A 284 7.18 7.73 -3.50
C ARG A 284 6.38 8.16 -4.72
N THR A 285 5.07 7.93 -4.69
CA THR A 285 4.18 8.16 -5.84
C THR A 285 3.69 9.60 -5.92
N LEU A 286 3.38 10.21 -4.78
CA LEU A 286 2.73 11.52 -4.69
C LEU A 286 3.43 12.68 -5.43
N PRO A 287 4.76 12.75 -5.56
CA PRO A 287 5.41 13.80 -6.35
C PRO A 287 5.13 13.73 -7.86
N ALA A 288 4.53 12.65 -8.37
CA ALA A 288 4.07 12.53 -9.76
C ALA A 288 2.59 12.90 -9.95
N LEU A 289 1.90 13.29 -8.89
CA LEU A 289 0.46 13.50 -8.84
C LEU A 289 0.10 14.95 -8.50
N ASP A 290 -1.16 15.31 -8.75
CA ASP A 290 -1.72 16.60 -8.34
C ASP A 290 -1.63 16.77 -6.81
N PRO A 291 -1.17 17.93 -6.30
CA PRO A 291 -1.12 18.23 -4.87
C PRO A 291 -2.44 17.95 -4.11
N ALA A 292 -3.60 18.09 -4.74
CA ALA A 292 -4.90 17.79 -4.14
C ALA A 292 -5.06 16.32 -3.71
N LEU A 293 -4.26 15.41 -4.29
CA LEU A 293 -4.30 13.98 -3.96
C LEU A 293 -3.47 13.60 -2.73
N TRP A 294 -2.68 14.51 -2.14
CA TRP A 294 -1.80 14.19 -1.01
C TRP A 294 -2.56 13.86 0.27
N VAL A 295 -3.50 14.72 0.67
CA VAL A 295 -4.32 14.55 1.87
C VAL A 295 -5.12 13.23 1.84
N PRO A 296 -5.91 12.91 0.79
CA PRO A 296 -6.63 11.64 0.74
C PRO A 296 -5.68 10.43 0.71
N SER A 297 -4.49 10.58 0.14
CA SER A 297 -3.49 9.50 0.09
C SER A 297 -2.86 9.20 1.45
N LEU A 298 -2.61 10.22 2.28
CA LEU A 298 -2.22 9.98 3.68
C LEU A 298 -3.32 9.21 4.42
N ALA A 299 -4.58 9.62 4.26
CA ALA A 299 -5.68 8.97 4.97
C ALA A 299 -5.86 7.49 4.53
N ALA A 300 -5.64 7.18 3.25
CA ALA A 300 -5.63 5.80 2.77
C ALA A 300 -4.42 5.00 3.27
N ALA A 301 -3.23 5.60 3.26
CA ALA A 301 -2.03 4.97 3.80
C ALA A 301 -2.19 4.65 5.31
N TRP A 302 -2.75 5.60 6.07
CA TRP A 302 -3.11 5.40 7.47
C TRP A 302 -4.06 4.22 7.65
N SER A 303 -5.16 4.15 6.89
CA SER A 303 -6.13 3.07 7.06
C SER A 303 -5.54 1.70 6.74
N ALA A 304 -4.69 1.60 5.71
CA ALA A 304 -3.98 0.38 5.36
C ALA A 304 -2.99 -0.05 6.46
N THR A 305 -2.14 0.87 6.93
CA THR A 305 -1.17 0.59 8.00
C THR A 305 -1.88 0.21 9.30
N ALA A 306 -2.97 0.89 9.64
CA ALA A 306 -3.76 0.59 10.82
C ALA A 306 -4.38 -0.81 10.74
N ALA A 307 -4.98 -1.17 9.60
CA ALA A 307 -5.60 -2.47 9.41
C ALA A 307 -4.58 -3.62 9.47
N VAL A 308 -3.45 -3.49 8.75
CA VAL A 308 -2.36 -4.49 8.80
C VAL A 308 -1.83 -4.64 10.22
N THR A 309 -1.62 -3.53 10.93
CA THR A 309 -1.15 -3.57 12.33
C THR A 309 -2.18 -4.26 13.23
N ALA A 310 -3.46 -3.91 13.13
CA ALA A 310 -4.52 -4.48 13.96
C ALA A 310 -4.69 -5.99 13.77
N VAL A 311 -4.53 -6.51 12.54
CA VAL A 311 -4.78 -7.92 12.23
C VAL A 311 -3.55 -8.84 12.33
N TYR A 312 -2.33 -8.28 12.36
CA TYR A 312 -1.09 -9.06 12.39
C TYR A 312 -0.20 -8.82 13.61
N ALA A 313 -0.20 -7.62 14.20
CA ALA A 313 0.65 -7.36 15.37
C ALA A 313 0.11 -8.09 16.62
N PRO A 314 1.00 -8.68 17.46
CA PRO A 314 0.60 -9.21 18.75
C PRO A 314 0.00 -8.14 19.66
N PRO A 315 -0.85 -8.54 20.63
CA PRO A 315 -1.35 -7.64 21.67
C PRO A 315 -0.24 -7.15 22.62
N ARG A 316 0.85 -7.92 22.75
CA ARG A 316 1.98 -7.55 23.61
C ARG A 316 3.24 -7.33 22.77
N PRO A 317 3.89 -6.15 22.87
CA PRO A 317 5.19 -5.94 22.26
C PRO A 317 6.25 -6.79 22.97
N VAL A 318 7.30 -7.16 22.23
CA VAL A 318 8.54 -7.66 22.83
C VAL A 318 9.55 -6.52 22.99
N ALA A 319 10.61 -6.78 23.75
CA ALA A 319 11.77 -5.89 23.80
C ALA A 319 12.39 -5.78 22.39
N GLU A 320 12.91 -4.60 22.06
CA GLU A 320 13.58 -4.40 20.77
C GLU A 320 14.82 -5.31 20.69
N PRO A 321 15.05 -5.97 19.54
CA PRO A 321 16.18 -6.86 19.35
C PRO A 321 17.49 -6.06 19.35
N ALA A 322 18.56 -6.66 19.87
CA ALA A 322 19.89 -6.12 19.72
C ALA A 322 20.38 -6.36 18.27
N VAL A 323 20.19 -5.37 17.40
CA VAL A 323 20.78 -5.38 16.05
C VAL A 323 22.00 -4.47 16.07
N GLY A 324 23.16 -5.02 15.68
CA GLY A 324 24.39 -4.24 15.61
C GLY A 324 24.24 -3.05 14.65
N PRO A 325 24.83 -1.89 14.97
CA PRO A 325 24.77 -0.72 14.09
C PRO A 325 25.36 -1.09 12.72
N ALA A 326 24.74 -0.56 11.67
CA ALA A 326 25.18 -0.77 10.30
C ALA A 326 24.89 0.50 9.51
N GLU A 327 25.82 0.84 8.62
CA GLU A 327 25.65 1.94 7.69
C GLU A 327 24.54 1.62 6.67
N PRO A 328 23.83 2.62 6.12
CA PRO A 328 22.75 2.44 5.15
C PRO A 328 23.08 1.47 4.01
N ALA A 329 24.26 1.64 3.39
CA ALA A 329 24.72 0.78 2.30
C ALA A 329 24.95 -0.67 2.76
N GLU A 330 25.44 -0.86 3.99
CA GLU A 330 25.64 -2.20 4.55
C GLU A 330 24.32 -2.90 4.85
N VAL A 331 23.33 -2.17 5.37
CA VAL A 331 21.98 -2.67 5.64
C VAL A 331 21.38 -3.25 4.35
N PHE A 332 21.43 -2.49 3.25
CA PHE A 332 20.89 -2.98 1.99
C PHE A 332 21.71 -4.13 1.40
N ALA A 333 23.04 -4.06 1.45
CA ALA A 333 23.90 -5.14 0.96
C ALA A 333 23.65 -6.46 1.72
N ARG A 334 23.33 -6.41 3.03
CA ARG A 334 22.92 -7.58 3.81
C ARG A 334 21.57 -8.13 3.34
N ALA A 335 20.57 -7.28 3.12
CA ALA A 335 19.28 -7.67 2.58
C ALA A 335 19.38 -8.28 1.16
N ALA A 336 20.21 -7.69 0.30
CA ALA A 336 20.48 -8.19 -1.05
C ALA A 336 21.21 -9.56 -1.05
N ARG A 337 22.06 -9.82 -0.04
CA ARG A 337 22.65 -11.15 0.16
C ARG A 337 21.64 -12.17 0.68
N HIS A 338 20.74 -11.75 1.57
CA HIS A 338 19.64 -12.59 2.06
C HIS A 338 18.72 -13.03 0.91
N GLY A 339 18.35 -12.08 0.04
CA GLY A 339 17.60 -12.36 -1.17
C GLY A 339 16.12 -12.67 -0.95
N ASP A 340 15.59 -12.48 0.26
CA ASP A 340 14.13 -12.55 0.46
C ASP A 340 13.50 -11.23 0.00
N GLU A 341 12.46 -11.31 -0.81
CA GLU A 341 11.75 -10.16 -1.37
C GLU A 341 11.17 -9.19 -0.32
N HIS A 342 10.75 -9.68 0.85
CA HIS A 342 10.22 -8.84 1.93
C HIS A 342 11.35 -8.12 2.65
N VAL A 343 12.44 -8.82 2.93
CA VAL A 343 13.64 -8.24 3.56
C VAL A 343 14.24 -7.15 2.66
N VAL A 344 14.33 -7.39 1.35
CA VAL A 344 14.82 -6.41 0.36
C VAL A 344 13.92 -5.17 0.32
N LYS A 345 12.59 -5.34 0.23
CA LYS A 345 11.65 -4.20 0.23
C LYS A 345 11.68 -3.42 1.55
N LEU A 346 11.76 -4.11 2.68
CA LEU A 346 11.85 -3.45 3.99
C LEU A 346 13.14 -2.65 4.10
N ALA A 347 14.28 -3.23 3.71
CA ALA A 347 15.56 -2.53 3.67
C ALA A 347 15.47 -1.24 2.84
N ASP A 348 14.97 -1.33 1.62
CA ASP A 348 14.76 -0.17 0.75
C ASP A 348 13.82 0.90 1.37
N ALA A 349 12.76 0.48 2.07
CA ALA A 349 11.84 1.42 2.72
C ALA A 349 12.46 2.11 3.95
N VAL A 350 13.22 1.39 4.78
CA VAL A 350 13.85 1.98 5.97
C VAL A 350 15.03 2.89 5.61
N LEU A 351 15.65 2.73 4.44
CA LEU A 351 16.60 3.70 3.91
C LEU A 351 15.94 5.05 3.64
N ASP A 352 14.76 5.07 3.01
CA ASP A 352 14.00 6.31 2.79
C ASP A 352 13.58 6.94 4.14
N ALA A 353 13.11 6.12 5.09
CA ALA A 353 12.74 6.59 6.42
C ALA A 353 13.93 7.19 7.18
N HIS A 354 15.10 6.55 7.11
CA HIS A 354 16.32 7.08 7.71
C HIS A 354 16.74 8.39 7.03
N ALA A 355 16.77 8.44 5.69
CA ALA A 355 17.13 9.65 4.96
C ALA A 355 16.23 10.85 5.31
N ALA A 356 14.94 10.60 5.52
CA ALA A 356 13.97 11.65 5.87
C ALA A 356 14.06 12.12 7.34
N THR A 357 14.53 11.28 8.26
CA THR A 357 14.43 11.54 9.72
C THR A 357 15.77 11.64 10.44
N GLY A 358 16.86 11.11 9.87
CA GLY A 358 18.15 10.96 10.52
C GLY A 358 18.21 9.87 11.61
N ASP A 359 17.11 9.17 11.88
CA ASP A 359 17.04 8.19 12.97
C ASP A 359 17.58 6.82 12.54
N ALA A 360 18.80 6.48 12.98
CA ALA A 360 19.44 5.20 12.64
C ALA A 360 18.69 3.97 13.18
N ARG A 361 17.78 4.11 14.16
CA ARG A 361 17.07 2.95 14.74
C ARG A 361 16.20 2.22 13.72
N VAL A 362 15.64 2.92 12.73
CA VAL A 362 14.79 2.28 11.70
C VAL A 362 15.58 1.29 10.84
N LEU A 363 16.90 1.47 10.72
CA LEU A 363 17.77 0.56 9.97
C LEU A 363 17.82 -0.85 10.59
N ALA A 364 17.63 -0.96 11.91
CA ALA A 364 17.61 -2.23 12.61
C ALA A 364 16.47 -3.14 12.13
N ALA A 365 15.36 -2.57 11.64
CA ALA A 365 14.19 -3.35 11.23
C ALA A 365 14.50 -4.29 10.06
N ALA A 366 15.34 -3.87 9.10
CA ALA A 366 15.77 -4.71 8.00
C ALA A 366 16.66 -5.89 8.46
N GLY A 367 17.60 -5.62 9.37
CA GLY A 367 18.44 -6.66 9.97
C GLY A 367 17.63 -7.66 10.78
N TYR A 368 16.61 -7.19 11.51
CA TYR A 368 15.71 -8.04 12.27
C TYR A 368 14.79 -8.88 11.37
N ALA A 369 14.24 -8.31 10.30
CA ALA A 369 13.43 -9.06 9.33
C ALA A 369 14.21 -10.24 8.75
N GLY A 370 15.49 -10.04 8.39
CA GLY A 370 16.36 -11.12 7.91
C GLY A 370 16.78 -12.16 8.96
N GLN A 371 16.40 -11.99 10.24
CA GLN A 371 16.52 -13.04 11.26
C GLN A 371 15.21 -13.83 11.43
N LEU A 372 14.08 -13.23 11.07
CA LEU A 372 12.74 -13.77 11.30
C LEU A 372 12.17 -14.52 10.09
N ILE A 373 12.62 -14.19 8.88
CA ILE A 373 12.20 -14.76 7.59
C ILE A 373 13.34 -15.63 7.08
#